data_AF-A0ABD6SV25-F1
#
_entry.id   AF-A0ABD6SV25-F1
#
_cell.length_a   1.000
_cell.length_b   1.000
_cell.length_c   1.000
_cell.angle_alpha   90.00
_cell.angle_beta   90.00
_cell.angle_gamma   90.00
#
_symmetry.space_group_name_H-M   'P 1'
#
loop_
_entity.id
_entity.type
_entity.pdbx_description
1 polymer ?
#
loop_
_entity_poly.entity_id
_entity_poly.type
_entity_poly.pdbx_seq_one_letter_code
_entity_poly.pdbx_strand_id
1 'polypeptide(L)'
;VIDKVITTQLQCKNNKKHGKPIPWSVEDHGEYYIVKCLLDVPKNPHTNYSTSDGVIGVDCNLEHFAWANVTKDGNYKGSGSLGFSIMGK
;
A
#
# COMPACT_ATOMS: atom_id res chain seq x y z
N VAL A 1 -21.24 -15.67 -0.74
CA VAL A 1 -21.13 -14.24 -0.32
C VAL A 1 -20.10 -13.51 -1.18
N ILE A 2 -18.91 -14.07 -1.37
CA ILE A 2 -17.84 -13.56 -2.25
C ILE A 2 -18.29 -13.39 -3.71
N ASP A 3 -18.98 -14.37 -4.30
CA ASP A 3 -19.44 -14.27 -5.71
C ASP A 3 -20.38 -13.08 -5.96
N LYS A 4 -21.18 -12.73 -4.95
CA LYS A 4 -22.07 -11.56 -5.00
C LYS A 4 -21.26 -10.26 -4.98
N VAL A 5 -20.18 -10.21 -4.21
CA VAL A 5 -19.27 -9.04 -4.16
C VAL A 5 -18.54 -8.88 -5.49
N ILE A 6 -18.00 -9.97 -6.04
CA ILE A 6 -17.33 -9.99 -7.35
C ILE A 6 -18.29 -9.55 -8.47
N THR A 7 -19.50 -10.11 -8.49
CA THR A 7 -20.51 -9.74 -9.50
C THR A 7 -20.91 -8.27 -9.42
N THR A 8 -21.11 -7.75 -8.20
CA THR A 8 -21.47 -6.33 -7.98
C THR A 8 -20.36 -5.40 -8.46
N GLN A 9 -19.10 -5.77 -8.24
CA GLN A 9 -17.93 -5.04 -8.71
C GLN A 9 -17.85 -5.00 -10.25
N LEU A 10 -17.99 -6.15 -10.91
CA LEU A 10 -17.95 -6.26 -12.38
C LEU A 10 -19.03 -5.40 -13.07
N GLN A 11 -20.18 -5.20 -12.42
CA GLN A 11 -21.29 -4.42 -12.94
C GLN A 11 -21.20 -2.91 -12.66
N CYS A 12 -20.28 -2.46 -11.82
CA CYS A 12 -20.15 -1.05 -11.46
C CYS A 12 -19.32 -0.27 -12.49
N LYS A 13 -20.01 0.49 -13.36
CA LYS A 13 -19.40 1.21 -14.49
C LYS A 13 -18.50 2.39 -14.10
N ASN A 14 -18.64 2.95 -12.89
CA ASN A 14 -17.84 4.08 -12.43
C ASN A 14 -17.53 3.98 -10.92
N ASN A 15 -16.57 3.10 -10.61
CA ASN A 15 -16.11 2.80 -9.25
C ASN A 15 -15.64 4.03 -8.47
N LYS A 16 -15.12 5.05 -9.19
CA LYS A 16 -14.52 6.25 -8.60
C LYS A 16 -15.56 7.28 -8.12
N LYS A 17 -16.72 7.38 -8.79
CA LYS A 17 -17.76 8.37 -8.49
C LYS A 17 -18.72 7.92 -7.38
N HIS A 18 -18.86 6.61 -7.18
CA HIS A 18 -19.91 6.04 -6.32
C HIS A 18 -19.39 5.16 -5.17
N GLY A 19 -18.06 5.01 -5.02
CA GLY A 19 -17.47 4.17 -3.99
C GLY A 19 -16.95 4.93 -2.78
N LYS A 20 -17.52 4.66 -1.60
CA LYS A 20 -16.75 4.60 -0.33
C LYS A 20 -15.63 3.56 -0.50
N PRO A 21 -14.51 3.56 0.24
CA PRO A 21 -13.36 2.68 -0.04
C PRO A 21 -13.79 1.25 -0.39
N ILE A 22 -13.78 0.93 -1.70
CA ILE A 22 -14.22 -0.37 -2.20
C ILE A 22 -12.96 -1.20 -2.44
N PRO A 23 -12.93 -2.48 -2.03
CA PRO A 23 -12.06 -3.44 -2.69
C PRO A 23 -12.37 -3.43 -4.21
N TRP A 24 -11.49 -2.82 -5.01
CA TRP A 24 -11.62 -2.74 -6.46
C TRP A 24 -11.33 -4.07 -7.16
N SER A 25 -10.83 -5.07 -6.44
CA SER A 25 -10.71 -6.46 -6.89
C SER A 25 -10.64 -7.40 -5.70
N VAL A 26 -11.32 -8.54 -5.79
CA VAL A 26 -11.08 -9.70 -4.93
C VAL A 26 -10.82 -10.89 -5.84
N GLU A 27 -9.64 -11.50 -5.70
CA GLU A 27 -9.23 -12.68 -6.45
C GLU A 27 -9.16 -13.88 -5.50
N ASP A 28 -9.84 -14.97 -5.86
CA ASP A 28 -9.81 -16.24 -5.15
C ASP A 28 -8.76 -17.16 -5.80
N HIS A 29 -7.75 -17.57 -5.03
CA HIS A 29 -6.69 -18.49 -5.46
C HIS A 29 -6.73 -19.82 -4.69
N GLY A 30 -7.86 -20.13 -4.04
CA GLY A 30 -8.07 -21.34 -3.25
C GLY A 30 -7.41 -21.30 -1.87
N GLU A 31 -6.09 -21.21 -1.81
CA GLU A 31 -5.34 -21.16 -0.54
C GLU A 31 -5.30 -19.76 0.07
N TYR A 32 -5.45 -18.71 -0.75
CA TYR A 32 -5.44 -17.32 -0.32
C TYR A 32 -6.32 -16.43 -1.20
N TYR A 33 -6.58 -15.22 -0.71
CA TYR A 33 -7.32 -14.17 -1.42
C TYR A 33 -6.42 -12.97 -1.65
N ILE A 34 -6.49 -12.36 -2.85
CA ILE A 34 -5.90 -11.04 -3.10
C ILE A 34 -7.04 -10.02 -3.07
N VAL A 35 -7.00 -9.10 -2.11
CA VAL A 35 -7.94 -7.98 -2.02
C VAL A 35 -7.21 -6.70 -2.41
N LYS A 36 -7.59 -6.11 -3.55
CA LYS A 36 -7.09 -4.81 -4.00
C LYS A 36 -8.13 -3.76 -3.66
N CYS A 37 -7.76 -2.65 -3.03
CA CYS A 37 -8.70 -1.59 -2.63
C CYS A 37 -8.27 -0.18 -3.09
N LEU A 38 -9.25 0.65 -3.41
CA LEU A 38 -9.05 2.08 -3.70
C LEU A 38 -9.50 2.84 -2.46
N LEU A 39 -8.54 3.46 -1.79
CA LEU A 39 -8.78 4.26 -0.60
C LEU A 39 -8.81 5.73 -1.01
N ASP A 40 -9.94 6.40 -0.78
CA ASP A 40 -9.99 7.85 -0.85
C ASP A 40 -9.52 8.39 0.51
N VAL A 41 -8.24 8.79 0.56
CA VAL A 41 -7.63 9.35 1.76
C VAL A 41 -7.72 10.87 1.64
N PRO A 42 -8.38 11.56 2.59
CA PRO A 42 -8.44 13.01 2.58
C PRO A 42 -7.05 13.60 2.46
N LYS A 43 -6.88 14.60 1.59
CA LYS A 43 -5.59 15.25 1.40
C LYS A 43 -5.16 15.87 2.74
N ASN A 44 -4.09 15.34 3.31
CA ASN A 44 -3.47 15.96 4.48
C ASN A 44 -2.69 17.20 4.01
N PRO A 45 -3.08 18.41 4.44
CA PRO A 45 -2.42 19.65 3.99
C PRO A 45 -0.98 19.77 4.49
N HIS A 46 -0.58 18.94 5.45
CA HIS A 46 0.77 18.89 6.01
C HIS A 46 1.64 17.79 5.37
N THR A 47 1.15 17.06 4.36
CA THR A 47 1.98 16.10 3.64
C THR A 47 2.99 16.85 2.76
N ASN A 48 4.27 16.71 3.10
CA ASN A 48 5.36 17.18 2.26
C ASN A 48 5.68 16.12 1.19
N TYR A 49 5.48 16.47 -0.08
CA TYR A 49 5.84 15.64 -1.24
C TYR A 49 7.23 15.99 -1.81
N SER A 50 7.90 16.98 -1.24
CA SER A 50 9.23 17.38 -1.67
C SER A 50 10.25 16.32 -1.30
N THR A 51 11.04 15.92 -2.29
CA THR A 51 12.24 15.09 -2.12
C THR A 51 13.53 15.94 -2.12
N SER A 52 13.39 17.27 -2.11
CA SER A 52 14.47 18.23 -2.30
C SER A 52 15.54 18.21 -1.21
N ASP A 53 15.24 17.67 -0.03
CA ASP A 53 16.18 17.58 1.09
C ASP A 53 16.79 16.17 1.22
N GLY A 54 16.34 15.24 0.39
CA GLY A 54 16.66 13.82 0.48
C GLY A 54 15.43 12.95 0.62
N VAL A 55 15.64 11.64 0.64
CA VAL A 55 14.58 10.64 0.69
C VAL A 55 14.98 9.52 1.64
N ILE A 56 14.00 9.02 2.39
CA ILE A 56 14.09 7.71 3.05
C ILE A 56 13.23 6.74 2.24
N GLY A 57 13.88 5.80 1.57
CA GLY A 57 13.20 4.67 0.94
C GLY A 57 12.95 3.59 1.98
N VAL A 58 11.73 3.04 2.03
CA VAL A 58 11.37 1.91 2.88
C VAL A 58 10.83 0.80 1.98
N ASP A 59 11.42 -0.38 2.09
CA ASP A 59 10.94 -1.61 1.46
C ASP A 59 10.26 -2.49 2.52
N CYS A 60 9.01 -2.85 2.26
CA CYS A 60 8.17 -3.59 3.19
C CYS A 60 8.06 -5.04 2.77
N ASN A 61 8.70 -5.92 3.53
CA ASN A 61 8.69 -7.35 3.30
C ASN A 61 7.93 -8.09 4.42
N LEU A 62 7.70 -9.39 4.25
CA LEU A 62 6.87 -10.20 5.15
C LEU A 62 7.37 -10.17 6.60
N GLU A 63 8.67 -10.18 6.81
CA GLU A 63 9.28 -10.34 8.15
C GLU A 63 10.22 -9.19 8.52
N HIS A 64 10.32 -8.16 7.69
CA HIS A 64 11.14 -7.00 7.98
C HIS A 64 10.77 -5.77 7.15
N PHE A 65 11.14 -4.61 7.67
CA PHE A 65 11.25 -3.36 6.91
C PHE A 65 12.72 -3.09 6.64
N ALA A 66 13.11 -2.96 5.38
CA ALA A 66 14.42 -2.42 5.02
C ALA A 66 14.28 -0.92 4.74
N TRP A 67 15.29 -0.13 5.10
CA TRP A 67 15.29 1.30 4.79
C TRP A 67 16.65 1.78 4.32
N ALA A 68 16.65 2.82 3.48
CA ALA A 68 17.84 3.52 3.04
C ALA A 68 17.59 5.03 3.04
N ASN A 69 18.56 5.80 3.51
CA ASN A 69 18.50 7.26 3.54
C ASN A 69 19.49 7.84 2.52
N VAL A 70 18.99 8.74 1.68
CA VAL A 70 19.77 9.50 0.70
C VAL A 70 19.59 10.99 0.91
N THR A 71 20.66 11.76 0.73
CA THR A 71 20.61 13.23 0.77
C THR A 71 19.95 13.80 -0.48
N LYS A 72 19.64 15.11 -0.45
CA LYS A 72 19.23 15.88 -1.62
C LYS A 72 20.07 15.67 -2.88
N ASP A 73 21.38 15.47 -2.73
CA ASP A 73 22.31 15.29 -3.84
C ASP A 73 22.44 13.82 -4.28
N GLY A 74 21.57 12.94 -3.77
CA GLY A 74 21.56 11.51 -4.06
C GLY A 74 22.61 10.69 -3.29
N ASN A 75 23.41 11.31 -2.43
CA ASN A 75 24.44 10.59 -1.66
C ASN A 75 23.82 9.68 -0.60
N TYR A 76 24.34 8.45 -0.51
CA TYR A 76 23.98 7.48 0.51
C TYR A 76 24.42 7.93 1.91
N LYS A 77 23.49 7.93 2.86
CA LYS A 77 23.75 8.26 4.28
C LYS A 77 23.80 7.04 5.17
N GLY A 78 23.08 5.98 4.82
CA GLY A 78 22.94 4.78 5.66
C GLY A 78 21.73 3.95 5.27
N SER A 79 21.72 2.71 5.75
CA SER A 79 20.62 1.78 5.62
C SER A 79 20.54 0.88 6.84
N GLY A 80 19.43 0.19 6.97
CA GLY A 80 19.24 -0.84 7.99
C GLY A 80 18.00 -1.66 7.72
N SER A 81 17.73 -2.60 8.61
CA SER A 81 16.49 -3.36 8.63
C SER A 81 15.92 -3.45 10.03
N LEU A 82 14.59 -3.47 10.11
CA LEU A 82 13.85 -3.78 11.33
C LEU A 82 13.10 -5.09 11.08
N GLY A 83 13.62 -6.17 11.65
CA GLY A 83 12.96 -7.48 11.64
C GLY A 83 11.78 -7.53 12.59
N PHE A 84 10.73 -8.25 12.22
CA PHE A 84 9.57 -8.53 13.06
C PHE A 84 8.94 -9.88 12.71
N SER A 85 8.29 -10.50 13.69
CA SER A 85 7.64 -11.80 13.54
C SER A 85 6.13 -11.60 13.38
N ILE A 86 5.61 -11.91 12.19
CA ILE A 86 4.15 -11.90 11.95
C ILE A 86 3.44 -12.99 12.75
N MET A 87 4.14 -14.08 13.07
CA MET A 87 3.55 -15.23 13.77
C MET A 87 3.64 -15.13 15.30
N GLY A 88 3.96 -13.95 15.85
CA GLY A 88 3.87 -13.69 17.28
C GLY A 88 4.87 -14.47 18.15
N LYS A 89 6.05 -14.81 17.62
CA LYS A 89 7.18 -15.34 18.40
C LYS A 89 8.43 -14.53 18.17
#